data_AF-A0A971WNX0-F1
#
_entry.id   AF-A0A971WNX0-F1
#
_cell.length_a   1.000
_cell.length_b   1.000
_cell.length_c   1.000
_cell.angle_alpha   90.00
_cell.angle_beta   90.00
_cell.angle_gamma   90.00
#
_symmetry.space_group_name_H-M   'P 1'
#
loop_
_entity.id
_entity.type
_entity.pdbx_description
1 polymer ?
#
loop_
_entity_poly.entity_id
_entity_poly.type
_entity_poly.pdbx_seq_one_letter_code
_entity_poly.pdbx_strand_id
1 'polypeptide(L)'
;MKIIGDYHTHTVYSHGKGTIEDNLKAAINMELHYIGISDHGPNHVLYGLKREKYSTMRREVDLLNKKYNYYGTKLLLGVEANVIGFDGTIDVTDEDRVYLDYILLGYHYLIKMCTIEDYYLWFVRNQIDQSFYCSKKFKDITTKALIKAMERYPILAITHPGAKVNIDIDELAKAAKINNVALEINEKNHELSIEGLSKLADTDNLFLLSSDAHRSIDVGQVSNAINRVEIAGIDPVRIMNFR
;
A
#
# COMPACT_ATOMS: atom_id res chain seq x y z
N MET A 1 22.51 1.59 2.58
CA MET A 1 21.12 1.68 2.12
C MET A 1 20.21 1.35 3.30
N LYS A 2 19.56 2.35 3.93
CA LYS A 2 18.64 2.11 5.05
C LYS A 2 17.37 2.93 4.84
N ILE A 3 16.21 2.32 5.07
CA ILE A 3 14.95 3.08 5.08
C ILE A 3 14.87 3.93 6.35
N ILE A 4 14.29 5.14 6.21
CA ILE A 4 14.00 6.03 7.33
C ILE A 4 12.57 5.87 7.84
N GLY A 5 11.73 5.12 7.14
CA GLY A 5 10.41 4.77 7.63
C GLY A 5 9.78 3.60 6.91
N ASP A 6 8.81 2.97 7.56
CA ASP A 6 8.05 1.84 7.02
C ASP A 6 6.56 2.19 7.09
N TYR A 7 5.92 2.36 5.94
CA TYR A 7 4.58 2.91 5.84
C TYR A 7 3.52 1.82 5.57
N HIS A 8 3.92 0.56 5.39
CA HIS A 8 2.99 -0.53 5.14
C HIS A 8 3.18 -1.61 6.20
N THR A 9 2.50 -1.43 7.33
CA THR A 9 2.50 -2.40 8.43
C THR A 9 1.09 -2.63 8.95
N HIS A 10 0.82 -3.85 9.40
CA HIS A 10 -0.50 -4.33 9.80
C HIS A 10 -0.50 -4.70 11.29
N THR A 11 -1.67 -4.61 11.93
CA THR A 11 -1.85 -4.89 13.35
C THR A 11 -3.06 -5.80 13.58
N VAL A 12 -3.38 -6.07 14.85
CA VAL A 12 -4.60 -6.79 15.24
C VAL A 12 -5.91 -6.09 14.86
N TYR A 13 -5.87 -4.86 14.36
CA TYR A 13 -7.05 -4.19 13.82
C TYR A 13 -7.48 -4.75 12.45
N SER A 14 -6.61 -5.46 11.73
CA SER A 14 -6.91 -6.26 10.53
C SER A 14 -6.41 -7.71 10.65
N HIS A 15 -5.45 -8.15 9.82
CA HIS A 15 -4.84 -9.49 9.87
C HIS A 15 -3.39 -9.52 10.39
N GLY A 16 -2.86 -8.40 10.86
CA GLY A 16 -1.57 -8.37 11.55
C GLY A 16 -1.58 -9.05 12.91
N LYS A 17 -0.38 -9.29 13.44
CA LYS A 17 -0.12 -9.78 14.80
C LYS A 17 0.59 -8.68 15.58
N GLY A 18 0.08 -8.39 16.77
CA GLY A 18 0.62 -7.36 17.64
C GLY A 18 -0.17 -6.06 17.57
N THR A 19 0.06 -5.23 18.58
CA THR A 19 -0.58 -3.93 18.75
C THR A 19 0.15 -2.84 17.96
N ILE A 20 -0.47 -1.66 17.84
CA ILE A 20 0.18 -0.47 17.30
C ILE A 20 1.48 -0.15 18.09
N GLU A 21 1.46 -0.30 19.42
CA GLU A 21 2.63 -0.08 20.26
C GLU A 21 3.76 -1.08 20.00
N ASP A 22 3.45 -2.33 19.63
CA ASP A 22 4.46 -3.34 19.28
C ASP A 22 5.19 -2.95 17.99
N ASN A 23 4.47 -2.49 16.95
CA ASN A 23 5.07 -2.00 15.72
C ASN A 23 5.90 -0.74 15.97
N LEU A 24 5.43 0.19 16.81
CA LEU A 24 6.20 1.38 17.19
C LEU A 24 7.51 1.01 17.89
N LYS A 25 7.48 0.09 18.86
CA LYS A 25 8.70 -0.37 19.56
C LYS A 25 9.68 -1.03 18.59
N ALA A 26 9.19 -1.84 17.66
CA ALA A 26 10.04 -2.45 16.64
C ALA A 26 10.68 -1.39 15.73
N ALA A 27 9.91 -0.39 15.29
CA ALA A 27 10.43 0.72 14.50
C ALA A 27 11.50 1.54 15.23
N ILE A 28 11.31 1.81 16.54
CA ILE A 28 12.30 2.47 17.39
C ILE A 28 13.59 1.64 17.45
N ASN A 29 13.49 0.32 17.64
CA ASN A 29 14.66 -0.56 17.68
C ASN A 29 15.39 -0.63 16.33
N MET A 30 14.67 -0.45 15.23
CA MET A 30 15.22 -0.33 13.88
C MET A 30 15.74 1.09 13.57
N GLU A 31 15.59 2.03 14.50
CA GLU A 31 15.92 3.46 14.37
C GLU A 31 15.22 4.13 13.17
N LEU A 32 13.98 3.72 12.89
CA LEU A 32 13.15 4.38 11.89
C LEU A 32 12.69 5.74 12.43
N HIS A 33 12.71 6.76 11.57
CA HIS A 33 12.14 8.08 11.89
C HIS A 33 10.61 8.08 11.75
N TYR A 34 10.06 7.20 10.91
CA TYR A 34 8.61 7.09 10.69
C TYR A 34 8.15 5.63 10.71
N ILE A 35 6.98 5.38 11.26
CA ILE A 35 6.30 4.08 11.19
C ILE A 35 4.81 4.33 10.94
N GLY A 36 4.28 3.66 9.94
CA GLY A 36 2.91 3.78 9.48
C GLY A 36 2.11 2.50 9.76
N ILE A 37 0.92 2.67 10.33
CA ILE A 37 -0.06 1.59 10.50
C ILE A 37 -1.05 1.68 9.35
N SER A 38 -1.13 0.63 8.53
CA SER A 38 -1.90 0.59 7.27
C SER A 38 -2.74 -0.67 7.19
N ASP A 39 -3.51 -0.94 8.24
CA ASP A 39 -4.44 -2.07 8.28
C ASP A 39 -5.39 -2.08 7.06
N HIS A 40 -5.82 -3.29 6.66
CA HIS A 40 -6.69 -3.52 5.49
C HIS A 40 -7.96 -2.66 5.51
N GLY A 41 -8.32 -2.11 4.36
CA GLY A 41 -9.49 -1.25 4.21
C GLY A 41 -10.83 -1.92 4.60
N PRO A 42 -11.87 -1.11 4.93
CA PRO A 42 -13.11 -1.61 5.53
C PRO A 42 -13.92 -2.61 4.71
N ASN A 43 -13.75 -2.65 3.39
CA ASN A 43 -14.54 -3.53 2.54
C ASN A 43 -13.91 -4.92 2.34
N HIS A 44 -12.75 -5.20 2.94
CA HIS A 44 -12.23 -6.57 2.96
C HIS A 44 -13.09 -7.45 3.88
N VAL A 45 -13.70 -8.51 3.35
CA VAL A 45 -14.76 -9.28 4.04
C VAL A 45 -14.26 -10.05 5.28
N LEU A 46 -13.04 -10.59 5.24
CA LEU A 46 -12.49 -11.36 6.38
C LEU A 46 -11.71 -10.50 7.39
N TYR A 47 -10.90 -9.59 6.89
CA TYR A 47 -9.87 -8.89 7.68
C TYR A 47 -9.98 -7.37 7.62
N GLY A 48 -11.03 -6.81 7.03
CA GLY A 48 -11.18 -5.38 6.89
C GLY A 48 -11.30 -4.66 8.23
N LEU A 49 -10.60 -3.54 8.33
CA LEU A 49 -10.68 -2.64 9.47
C LEU A 49 -12.12 -2.15 9.64
N LYS A 50 -12.68 -2.38 10.83
CA LYS A 50 -14.00 -1.86 11.16
C LYS A 50 -13.96 -0.34 11.30
N ARG A 51 -14.81 0.38 10.57
CA ARG A 51 -14.82 1.86 10.51
C ARG A 51 -14.94 2.52 11.89
N GLU A 52 -15.71 1.95 12.80
CA GLU A 52 -15.85 2.46 14.16
C GLU A 52 -14.54 2.46 14.97
N LYS A 53 -13.49 1.77 14.49
CA LYS A 53 -12.18 1.71 15.13
C LYS A 53 -11.24 2.84 14.72
N TYR A 54 -11.48 3.57 13.62
CA TYR A 54 -10.59 4.66 13.18
C TYR A 54 -10.35 5.70 14.29
N SER A 55 -11.41 6.16 14.96
CA SER A 55 -11.29 7.11 16.06
C SER A 55 -10.51 6.57 17.26
N THR A 56 -10.63 5.27 17.52
CA THR A 56 -9.88 4.57 18.58
C THR A 56 -8.40 4.47 18.22
N MET A 57 -8.09 4.03 17.00
CA MET A 57 -6.71 3.93 16.48
C MET A 57 -6.04 5.31 16.46
N ARG A 58 -6.73 6.35 15.98
CA ARG A 58 -6.21 7.73 15.99
C ARG A 58 -5.83 8.17 17.41
N ARG A 59 -6.72 7.96 18.38
CA ARG A 59 -6.45 8.29 19.79
C ARG A 59 -5.26 7.50 20.34
N GLU A 60 -5.16 6.22 20.00
CA GLU A 60 -4.04 5.36 20.40
C GLU A 60 -2.71 5.89 19.83
N VAL A 61 -2.68 6.19 18.53
CA VAL A 61 -1.50 6.77 17.87
C VAL A 61 -1.10 8.11 18.50
N ASP A 62 -2.05 8.99 18.81
CA ASP A 62 -1.76 10.29 19.47
C ASP A 62 -1.16 10.12 20.86
N LEU A 63 -1.69 9.18 21.65
CA LEU A 63 -1.18 8.89 22.99
C LEU A 63 0.22 8.26 22.94
N LEU A 64 0.45 7.35 22.00
CA LEU A 64 1.74 6.71 21.79
C LEU A 64 2.79 7.71 21.29
N ASN A 65 2.46 8.57 20.33
CA ASN A 65 3.36 9.65 19.90
C ASN A 65 3.78 10.55 21.08
N LYS A 66 2.84 10.91 21.97
CA LYS A 66 3.19 11.67 23.18
C LYS A 66 4.08 10.87 24.14
N LYS A 67 3.77 9.59 24.36
CA LYS A 67 4.50 8.70 25.27
C LYS A 67 5.93 8.40 24.80
N TYR A 68 6.15 8.27 23.49
CA TYR A 68 7.41 7.83 22.89
C TYR A 68 8.18 8.95 22.15
N ASN A 69 7.74 10.21 22.24
CA ASN A 69 8.31 11.35 21.51
C ASN A 69 9.85 11.48 21.65
N TYR A 70 10.41 11.09 22.81
CA TYR A 70 11.84 11.20 23.09
C TYR A 70 12.73 10.27 22.25
N TYR A 71 12.17 9.25 21.57
CA TYR A 71 12.91 8.37 20.68
C TYR A 71 13.06 8.93 19.25
N GLY A 72 12.34 10.00 18.89
CA GLY A 72 12.42 10.60 17.56
C GLY A 72 11.71 9.83 16.43
N THR A 73 11.06 8.69 16.72
CA THR A 73 10.21 7.96 15.78
C THR A 73 8.78 8.50 15.82
N LYS A 74 8.26 8.95 14.68
CA LYS A 74 6.87 9.42 14.51
C LYS A 74 5.98 8.28 14.03
N LEU A 75 4.93 7.98 14.79
CA LEU A 75 3.89 7.02 14.43
C LEU A 75 2.79 7.72 13.62
N LEU A 76 2.42 7.13 12.48
CA LEU A 76 1.42 7.62 11.55
C LEU A 76 0.29 6.59 11.42
N LEU A 77 -0.93 7.07 11.20
CA LEU A 77 -2.10 6.24 10.92
C LEU A 77 -2.47 6.37 9.45
N GLY A 78 -2.32 5.31 8.69
CA GLY A 78 -2.84 5.18 7.33
C GLY A 78 -3.86 4.06 7.22
N VAL A 79 -4.11 3.64 5.99
CA VAL A 79 -4.94 2.50 5.64
C VAL A 79 -4.44 1.91 4.33
N GLU A 80 -4.48 0.60 4.20
CA GLU A 80 -4.37 -0.06 2.91
C GLU A 80 -5.76 -0.17 2.26
N ALA A 81 -6.13 0.87 1.51
CA ALA A 81 -7.42 0.97 0.86
C ALA A 81 -7.56 0.00 -0.31
N ASN A 82 -8.80 -0.41 -0.55
CA ASN A 82 -9.20 -1.23 -1.68
C ASN A 82 -9.84 -0.38 -2.77
N VAL A 83 -9.51 -0.68 -4.03
CA VAL A 83 -10.40 -0.29 -5.15
C VAL A 83 -11.65 -1.16 -5.10
N ILE A 84 -12.82 -0.54 -4.96
CA ILE A 84 -14.13 -1.23 -4.86
C ILE A 84 -15.06 -0.98 -6.05
N GLY A 85 -14.67 -0.12 -6.98
CA GLY A 85 -15.39 0.13 -8.23
C GLY A 85 -14.44 0.40 -9.38
N PHE A 86 -14.76 -0.08 -10.58
CA PHE A 86 -13.92 0.15 -11.77
C PHE A 86 -14.01 1.59 -12.32
N ASP A 87 -14.81 2.44 -11.67
CA ASP A 87 -14.81 3.89 -11.84
C ASP A 87 -13.73 4.59 -10.99
N GLY A 88 -12.96 3.85 -10.20
CA GLY A 88 -11.92 4.35 -9.30
C GLY A 88 -12.40 4.57 -7.87
N THR A 89 -13.63 4.19 -7.52
CA THR A 89 -14.11 4.28 -6.12
C THR A 89 -13.29 3.38 -5.19
N ILE A 90 -12.91 3.90 -4.02
CA ILE A 90 -12.17 3.19 -2.98
C ILE A 90 -13.04 2.95 -1.74
N ASP A 91 -12.62 2.06 -0.83
CA ASP A 91 -13.37 1.74 0.40
C ASP A 91 -13.12 2.68 1.58
N VAL A 92 -12.54 3.85 1.34
CA VAL A 92 -12.29 4.90 2.33
C VAL A 92 -13.16 6.11 1.99
N THR A 93 -14.03 6.52 2.91
CA THR A 93 -14.90 7.70 2.74
C THR A 93 -14.25 8.96 3.29
N ASP A 94 -14.81 10.13 2.99
CA ASP A 94 -14.32 11.40 3.53
C ASP A 94 -14.40 11.45 5.06
N GLU A 95 -15.38 10.78 5.67
CA GLU A 95 -15.50 10.66 7.13
C GLU A 95 -14.41 9.77 7.74
N ASP A 96 -13.89 8.78 7.02
CA ASP A 96 -12.74 7.99 7.50
C ASP A 96 -11.45 8.80 7.39
N ARG A 97 -11.30 9.56 6.29
CA ARG A 97 -10.07 10.31 5.96
C ARG A 97 -9.67 11.32 7.01
N VAL A 98 -10.59 11.84 7.81
CA VAL A 98 -10.28 12.79 8.89
C VAL A 98 -9.35 12.21 9.96
N TYR A 99 -9.25 10.87 10.06
CA TYR A 99 -8.39 10.19 11.02
C TYR A 99 -7.01 9.82 10.44
N LEU A 100 -6.87 9.85 9.11
CA LEU A 100 -5.75 9.26 8.39
C LEU A 100 -4.71 10.30 7.99
N ASP A 101 -3.44 9.95 8.21
CA ASP A 101 -2.26 10.70 7.77
C ASP A 101 -1.93 10.41 6.29
N TYR A 102 -2.25 9.21 5.78
CA TYR A 102 -2.03 8.82 4.38
C TYR A 102 -2.91 7.64 3.96
N ILE A 103 -3.00 7.39 2.64
CA ILE A 103 -3.72 6.25 2.06
C ILE A 103 -2.75 5.48 1.17
N LEU A 104 -2.62 4.18 1.39
CA LEU A 104 -2.07 3.25 0.42
C LEU A 104 -3.22 2.64 -0.37
N LEU A 105 -3.03 2.32 -1.64
CA LEU A 105 -4.10 1.80 -2.49
C LEU A 105 -3.67 0.53 -3.22
N GLY A 106 -4.49 -0.51 -3.13
CA GLY A 106 -4.23 -1.76 -3.83
C GLY A 106 -5.49 -2.57 -4.15
N TYR A 107 -5.25 -3.78 -4.62
CA TYR A 107 -6.27 -4.80 -4.83
C TYR A 107 -6.05 -5.98 -3.91
N HIS A 108 -7.13 -6.46 -3.32
CA HIS A 108 -7.18 -7.63 -2.46
C HIS A 108 -8.22 -8.63 -2.93
N TYR A 109 -8.05 -9.89 -2.55
CA TYR A 109 -9.15 -10.85 -2.69
C TYR A 109 -10.23 -10.57 -1.65
N LEU A 110 -11.44 -11.10 -1.87
CA LEU A 110 -12.54 -11.03 -0.91
C LEU A 110 -12.95 -9.60 -0.52
N ILE A 111 -12.92 -8.67 -1.48
CA ILE A 111 -13.42 -7.31 -1.32
C ILE A 111 -14.92 -7.26 -1.64
N LYS A 112 -15.68 -6.52 -0.84
CA LYS A 112 -17.04 -6.09 -1.18
C LYS A 112 -17.01 -4.93 -2.18
N MET A 113 -17.38 -5.21 -3.43
CA MET A 113 -17.50 -4.21 -4.50
C MET A 113 -18.71 -3.29 -4.32
N CYS A 114 -18.68 -2.10 -4.92
CA CYS A 114 -19.72 -1.09 -4.78
C CYS A 114 -20.99 -1.40 -5.60
N THR A 115 -20.85 -2.03 -6.77
CA THR A 115 -21.97 -2.44 -7.63
C THR A 115 -21.97 -3.95 -7.89
N ILE A 116 -23.12 -4.48 -8.34
CA ILE A 116 -23.25 -5.89 -8.75
C ILE A 116 -22.42 -6.14 -10.01
N GLU A 117 -22.37 -5.15 -10.90
CA GLU A 117 -21.57 -5.19 -12.12
C GLU A 117 -20.08 -5.29 -11.80
N ASP A 118 -19.58 -4.46 -10.88
CA ASP A 118 -18.19 -4.51 -10.41
C ASP A 118 -17.90 -5.85 -9.71
N TYR A 119 -18.83 -6.35 -8.89
CA TYR A 119 -18.70 -7.68 -8.27
C TYR A 119 -18.58 -8.77 -9.33
N TYR A 120 -19.46 -8.80 -10.33
CA TYR A 120 -19.41 -9.80 -11.40
C TYR A 120 -18.10 -9.73 -12.18
N LEU A 121 -17.68 -8.52 -12.57
CA LEU A 121 -16.42 -8.30 -13.27
C LEU A 121 -15.23 -8.79 -12.43
N TRP A 122 -15.18 -8.43 -11.15
CA TRP A 122 -14.10 -8.85 -10.25
C TRP A 122 -14.07 -10.37 -10.03
N PHE A 123 -15.17 -10.98 -9.59
CA PHE A 123 -15.17 -12.38 -9.20
C PHE A 123 -15.08 -13.35 -10.38
N VAL A 124 -15.72 -13.03 -11.50
CA VAL A 124 -15.76 -13.94 -12.67
C VAL A 124 -14.55 -13.71 -13.56
N ARG A 125 -14.24 -12.46 -13.92
CA ARG A 125 -13.14 -12.22 -14.88
C ARG A 125 -11.76 -12.33 -14.25
N ASN A 126 -11.56 -11.91 -12.99
CA ASN A 126 -10.25 -12.08 -12.37
C ASN A 126 -9.85 -13.56 -12.25
N GLN A 127 -10.79 -14.44 -11.87
CA GLN A 127 -10.53 -15.89 -11.82
C GLN A 127 -10.19 -16.48 -13.20
N ILE A 128 -10.92 -16.08 -14.24
CA ILE A 128 -10.66 -16.52 -15.62
C ILE A 128 -9.29 -16.01 -16.10
N ASP A 129 -8.97 -14.74 -15.88
CA ASP A 129 -7.74 -14.13 -16.38
C ASP A 129 -6.48 -14.64 -15.66
N GLN A 130 -6.59 -15.04 -14.39
CA GLN A 130 -5.52 -15.74 -13.69
C GLN A 130 -5.30 -17.17 -14.18
N SER A 131 -6.36 -17.82 -14.69
CA SER A 131 -6.32 -19.23 -15.09
C SER A 131 -5.98 -19.45 -16.58
N PHE A 132 -6.35 -18.51 -17.45
CA PHE A 132 -6.34 -18.70 -18.92
C PHE A 132 -5.65 -17.59 -19.72
N TYR A 133 -4.71 -16.86 -19.12
CA TYR A 133 -3.86 -15.90 -19.83
C TYR A 133 -4.63 -14.64 -20.31
N CYS A 134 -4.66 -13.63 -19.42
CA CYS A 134 -4.73 -12.19 -19.70
C CYS A 134 -5.67 -11.71 -20.83
N SER A 135 -6.96 -11.49 -20.53
CA SER A 135 -7.76 -10.61 -21.37
C SER A 135 -7.19 -9.19 -21.29
N LYS A 136 -6.62 -8.70 -22.40
CA LYS A 136 -6.13 -7.30 -22.54
C LYS A 136 -7.15 -6.27 -22.05
N LYS A 137 -8.44 -6.60 -22.19
CA LYS A 137 -9.57 -5.75 -21.75
C LYS A 137 -9.68 -5.64 -20.23
N PHE A 138 -9.51 -6.70 -19.47
CA PHE A 138 -9.62 -6.62 -18.00
C PHE A 138 -8.39 -5.98 -17.36
N LYS A 139 -7.20 -6.24 -17.92
CA LYS A 139 -5.98 -5.52 -17.59
C LYS A 139 -6.16 -4.00 -17.75
N ASP A 140 -6.76 -3.56 -18.86
CA ASP A 140 -7.08 -2.15 -19.10
C ASP A 140 -8.09 -1.58 -18.08
N ILE A 141 -9.15 -2.33 -17.77
CA ILE A 141 -10.18 -1.91 -16.79
C ILE A 141 -9.59 -1.70 -15.39
N THR A 142 -8.79 -2.66 -14.92
CA THR A 142 -8.19 -2.63 -13.57
C THR A 142 -7.12 -1.55 -13.46
N THR A 143 -6.30 -1.38 -14.49
CA THR A 143 -5.32 -0.29 -14.57
C THR A 143 -6.01 1.07 -14.52
N LYS A 144 -7.06 1.28 -15.33
CA LYS A 144 -7.81 2.54 -15.36
C LYS A 144 -8.51 2.85 -14.05
N ALA A 145 -8.96 1.84 -13.30
CA ALA A 145 -9.57 2.06 -12.01
C ALA A 145 -8.56 2.60 -10.99
N LEU A 146 -7.33 2.07 -10.95
CA LEU A 146 -6.25 2.64 -10.14
C LEU A 146 -5.92 4.08 -10.56
N ILE A 147 -5.84 4.36 -11.86
CA ILE A 147 -5.57 5.70 -12.40
C ILE A 147 -6.63 6.71 -11.93
N LYS A 148 -7.92 6.37 -12.13
CA LYS A 148 -9.03 7.22 -11.67
C LYS A 148 -9.04 7.43 -10.16
N ALA A 149 -8.62 6.42 -9.39
CA ALA A 149 -8.51 6.54 -7.94
C ALA A 149 -7.38 7.52 -7.54
N MET A 150 -6.22 7.45 -8.20
CA MET A 150 -5.12 8.41 -7.99
C MET A 150 -5.52 9.85 -8.34
N GLU A 151 -6.34 10.04 -9.37
CA GLU A 151 -6.85 11.37 -9.77
C GLU A 151 -7.88 11.93 -8.78
N ARG A 152 -8.58 11.05 -8.04
CA ARG A 152 -9.71 11.42 -7.17
C ARG A 152 -9.33 11.55 -5.70
N TYR A 153 -8.34 10.80 -5.23
CA TYR A 153 -8.01 10.67 -3.81
C TYR A 153 -6.53 10.97 -3.53
N PRO A 154 -6.18 11.41 -2.30
CA PRO A 154 -4.79 11.69 -1.93
C PRO A 154 -4.03 10.39 -1.63
N ILE A 155 -3.73 9.62 -2.66
CA ILE A 155 -3.01 8.36 -2.55
C ILE A 155 -1.52 8.62 -2.36
N LEU A 156 -0.90 8.01 -1.35
CA LEU A 156 0.54 8.10 -1.13
C LEU A 156 1.29 7.15 -2.07
N ALA A 157 0.86 5.89 -2.11
CA ALA A 157 1.47 4.87 -2.96
C ALA A 157 0.48 3.79 -3.39
N ILE A 158 0.74 3.18 -4.54
CA ILE A 158 0.07 1.95 -4.97
C ILE A 158 0.78 0.75 -4.33
N THR A 159 0.07 -0.05 -3.53
CA THR A 159 0.65 -1.22 -2.84
C THR A 159 0.87 -2.37 -3.80
N HIS A 160 2.03 -3.02 -3.66
CA HIS A 160 2.49 -4.19 -4.42
C HIS A 160 1.87 -4.28 -5.83
N PRO A 161 2.20 -3.34 -6.74
CA PRO A 161 1.50 -3.21 -8.03
C PRO A 161 1.60 -4.51 -8.84
N GLY A 162 0.44 -5.01 -9.29
CA GLY A 162 0.35 -6.28 -10.03
C GLY A 162 0.07 -7.49 -9.15
N ALA A 163 0.13 -7.37 -7.83
CA ALA A 163 -0.36 -8.40 -6.94
C ALA A 163 -1.88 -8.55 -7.08
N LYS A 164 -2.37 -9.80 -7.02
CA LYS A 164 -3.80 -10.20 -7.06
C LYS A 164 -4.56 -9.91 -8.36
N VAL A 165 -4.05 -9.04 -9.23
CA VAL A 165 -4.67 -8.70 -10.52
C VAL A 165 -3.62 -8.23 -11.52
N ASN A 166 -3.82 -8.60 -12.79
CA ASN A 166 -2.96 -8.15 -13.87
C ASN A 166 -3.26 -6.70 -14.23
N ILE A 167 -2.23 -5.84 -14.20
CA ILE A 167 -2.32 -4.42 -14.57
C ILE A 167 -1.21 -4.04 -15.56
N ASP A 168 -1.40 -2.92 -16.25
CA ASP A 168 -0.37 -2.31 -17.09
C ASP A 168 0.53 -1.40 -16.25
N ILE A 169 1.72 -1.92 -15.90
CA ILE A 169 2.69 -1.18 -15.08
C ILE A 169 3.18 0.08 -15.80
N ASP A 170 3.36 0.06 -17.12
CA ASP A 170 3.87 1.20 -17.87
C ASP A 170 2.84 2.34 -17.92
N GLU A 171 1.56 2.00 -18.12
CA GLU A 171 0.47 2.98 -18.08
C GLU A 171 0.24 3.50 -16.65
N LEU A 172 0.23 2.60 -15.66
CA LEU A 172 0.09 2.97 -14.25
C LEU A 172 1.22 3.91 -13.81
N ALA A 173 2.48 3.61 -14.16
CA ALA A 173 3.64 4.42 -13.80
C ALA A 173 3.55 5.84 -14.39
N LYS A 174 3.10 6.00 -15.64
CA LYS A 174 2.90 7.33 -16.23
C LYS A 174 1.89 8.15 -15.44
N ALA A 175 0.76 7.55 -15.08
CA ALA A 175 -0.26 8.21 -14.28
C ALA A 175 0.21 8.49 -12.85
N ALA A 176 0.92 7.56 -12.22
CA ALA A 176 1.46 7.71 -10.87
C ALA A 176 2.45 8.89 -10.80
N LYS A 177 3.32 9.05 -11.81
CA LYS A 177 4.21 10.21 -11.94
C LYS A 177 3.44 11.52 -12.00
N ILE A 178 2.38 11.59 -12.83
CA ILE A 178 1.57 12.81 -12.99
C ILE A 178 0.86 13.19 -11.67
N ASN A 179 0.37 12.19 -10.94
CA ASN A 179 -0.38 12.38 -9.70
C ASN A 179 0.53 12.43 -8.45
N ASN A 180 1.86 12.37 -8.62
CA ASN A 180 2.84 12.33 -7.53
C ASN A 180 2.59 11.18 -6.52
N VAL A 181 2.18 10.02 -7.04
CA VAL A 181 1.92 8.79 -6.29
C VAL A 181 3.11 7.85 -6.47
N ALA A 182 3.60 7.28 -5.38
CA ALA A 182 4.70 6.31 -5.45
C ALA A 182 4.22 4.91 -5.87
N LEU A 183 5.13 4.13 -6.45
CA LEU A 183 4.94 2.70 -6.66
C LEU A 183 5.66 1.93 -5.55
N GLU A 184 4.93 1.06 -4.85
CA GLU A 184 5.52 0.26 -3.78
C GLU A 184 6.43 -0.84 -4.33
N ILE A 185 7.61 -0.98 -3.73
CA ILE A 185 8.51 -2.12 -3.89
C ILE A 185 8.48 -2.88 -2.55
N ASN A 186 7.57 -3.85 -2.50
CA ASN A 186 7.17 -4.57 -1.29
C ASN A 186 8.11 -5.74 -0.99
N GLU A 187 8.59 -5.93 0.24
CA GLU A 187 9.54 -6.99 0.60
C GLU A 187 9.09 -8.41 0.18
N LYS A 188 7.79 -8.69 0.28
CA LYS A 188 7.21 -10.04 0.10
C LYS A 188 6.63 -10.26 -1.27
N ASN A 189 6.15 -9.21 -1.94
CA ASN A 189 5.47 -9.26 -3.23
C ASN A 189 6.41 -8.80 -4.36
N HIS A 190 6.57 -9.65 -5.38
CA HIS A 190 7.64 -9.57 -6.39
C HIS A 190 7.12 -9.24 -7.80
N GLU A 191 5.82 -8.91 -7.91
CA GLU A 191 5.12 -8.65 -9.16
C GLU A 191 5.67 -7.43 -9.90
N LEU A 192 6.04 -6.38 -9.16
CA LEU A 192 6.94 -5.36 -9.67
C LEU A 192 8.37 -5.94 -9.69
N SER A 193 8.64 -6.68 -10.76
CA SER A 193 9.86 -7.44 -10.99
C SER A 193 11.05 -6.53 -11.28
N ILE A 194 12.26 -7.08 -11.24
CA ILE A 194 13.49 -6.37 -11.64
C ILE A 194 13.36 -5.82 -13.07
N GLU A 195 12.82 -6.61 -14.01
CA GLU A 195 12.63 -6.14 -15.39
C GLU A 195 11.66 -4.97 -15.46
N GLY A 196 10.56 -5.03 -14.69
CA GLY A 196 9.60 -3.92 -14.59
C GLY A 196 10.24 -2.67 -14.01
N LEU A 197 11.01 -2.81 -12.92
CA LEU A 197 11.75 -1.71 -12.31
C LEU A 197 12.81 -1.12 -13.24
N SER A 198 13.56 -1.94 -13.98
CA SER A 198 14.56 -1.46 -14.93
C SER A 198 13.95 -0.60 -16.03
N LYS A 199 12.72 -0.88 -16.48
CA LYS A 199 11.99 -0.01 -17.43
C LYS A 199 11.63 1.36 -16.83
N LEU A 200 11.58 1.46 -15.50
CA LEU A 200 11.29 2.68 -14.73
C LEU A 200 12.56 3.33 -14.15
N ALA A 201 13.75 2.81 -14.47
CA ALA A 201 15.02 3.35 -14.00
C ALA A 201 15.28 4.77 -14.56
N ASP A 202 14.90 5.01 -15.81
CA ASP A 202 15.10 6.28 -16.50
C ASP A 202 13.88 7.21 -16.45
N THR A 203 12.91 6.93 -15.56
CA THR A 203 11.72 7.77 -15.38
C THR A 203 11.80 8.59 -14.08
N ASP A 204 10.93 9.60 -13.93
CA ASP A 204 10.82 10.37 -12.67
C ASP A 204 9.78 9.77 -11.71
N ASN A 205 9.51 8.46 -11.81
CA ASN A 205 8.60 7.80 -10.88
C ASN A 205 9.18 7.79 -9.46
N LEU A 206 8.32 8.04 -8.48
CA LEU A 206 8.63 7.85 -7.07
C LEU A 206 8.39 6.41 -6.65
N PHE A 207 9.17 5.93 -5.70
CA PHE A 207 9.03 4.60 -5.12
C PHE A 207 8.95 4.65 -3.59
N LEU A 208 8.35 3.62 -3.03
CA LEU A 208 8.24 3.41 -1.59
C LEU A 208 8.67 1.97 -1.27
N LEU A 209 9.69 1.79 -0.44
CA LEU A 209 10.04 0.45 0.05
C LEU A 209 9.17 0.12 1.26
N SER A 210 8.73 -1.13 1.39
CA SER A 210 7.94 -1.52 2.57
C SER A 210 8.13 -2.97 2.96
N SER A 211 7.95 -3.26 4.26
CA SER A 211 8.08 -4.62 4.79
C SER A 211 6.79 -5.43 4.68
N ASP A 212 5.63 -4.75 4.54
CA ASP A 212 4.31 -5.35 4.62
C ASP A 212 4.17 -6.19 5.90
N ALA A 213 4.66 -5.63 7.01
CA ALA A 213 4.85 -6.34 8.26
C ALA A 213 3.50 -6.74 8.86
N HIS A 214 3.32 -8.05 9.05
CA HIS A 214 2.18 -8.62 9.77
C HIS A 214 2.56 -9.10 11.16
N ARG A 215 3.80 -8.85 11.56
CA ARG A 215 4.34 -9.10 12.89
C ARG A 215 5.34 -7.99 13.15
N SER A 216 5.40 -7.50 14.38
CA SER A 216 6.34 -6.45 14.76
C SER A 216 7.81 -6.77 14.43
N ILE A 217 8.20 -8.05 14.49
CA ILE A 217 9.57 -8.49 14.13
C ILE A 217 9.93 -8.27 12.65
N ASP A 218 8.93 -8.16 11.77
CA ASP A 218 9.13 -7.95 10.33
C ASP A 218 9.22 -6.45 9.99
N VAL A 219 8.91 -5.54 10.93
CA VAL A 219 8.93 -4.09 10.69
C VAL A 219 10.31 -3.63 10.27
N GLY A 220 10.36 -2.84 9.20
CA GLY A 220 11.58 -2.29 8.63
C GLY A 220 12.46 -3.29 7.86
N GLN A 221 12.04 -4.56 7.73
CA GLN A 221 12.77 -5.57 6.97
C GLN A 221 12.46 -5.42 5.48
N VAL A 222 13.42 -4.92 4.71
CA VAL A 222 13.26 -4.58 3.28
C VAL A 222 14.45 -5.04 2.42
N SER A 223 15.17 -6.07 2.85
CA SER A 223 16.40 -6.52 2.19
C SER A 223 16.20 -6.96 0.74
N ASN A 224 15.11 -7.69 0.44
CA ASN A 224 14.82 -8.13 -0.91
C ASN A 224 14.36 -6.96 -1.79
N ALA A 225 13.61 -6.02 -1.23
CA ALA A 225 13.21 -4.80 -1.92
C ALA A 225 14.43 -3.93 -2.29
N ILE A 226 15.38 -3.74 -1.38
CA ILE A 226 16.64 -3.04 -1.64
C ILE A 226 17.44 -3.73 -2.75
N ASN A 227 17.61 -5.05 -2.68
CA ASN A 227 18.35 -5.80 -3.70
C ASN A 227 17.74 -5.62 -5.10
N ARG A 228 16.39 -5.61 -5.21
CA ARG A 228 15.72 -5.35 -6.49
C ARG A 228 15.95 -3.94 -7.00
N VAL A 229 15.91 -2.93 -6.13
CA VAL A 229 16.24 -1.53 -6.46
C VAL A 229 17.66 -1.41 -7.01
N GLU A 230 18.63 -2.03 -6.33
CA GLU A 230 20.05 -1.98 -6.72
C GLU A 230 20.27 -2.66 -8.09
N ILE A 231 19.74 -3.86 -8.29
CA ILE A 231 19.88 -4.58 -9.57
C ILE A 231 19.18 -3.82 -10.71
N ALA A 232 18.00 -3.25 -10.44
CA ALA A 232 17.23 -2.54 -11.44
C ALA A 232 17.82 -1.17 -11.81
N GLY A 233 18.75 -0.63 -11.00
CA GLY A 233 19.36 0.68 -11.24
C GLY A 233 18.45 1.86 -10.88
N ILE A 234 17.55 1.70 -9.92
CA ILE A 234 16.70 2.80 -9.45
C ILE A 234 17.53 3.80 -8.64
N ASP A 235 17.44 5.08 -8.99
CA ASP A 235 18.09 6.16 -8.24
C ASP A 235 17.51 6.25 -6.82
N PRO A 236 18.32 6.09 -5.75
CA PRO A 236 17.86 6.18 -4.37
C PRO A 236 17.16 7.49 -4.01
N VAL A 237 17.45 8.59 -4.70
CA VAL A 237 16.79 9.90 -4.48
C VAL A 237 15.28 9.83 -4.79
N ARG A 238 14.85 8.88 -5.63
CA ARG A 238 13.44 8.68 -6.00
C ARG A 238 12.69 7.77 -5.02
N ILE A 239 13.36 7.26 -3.98
CA ILE A 239 12.74 6.41 -2.97
C ILE A 239 12.37 7.25 -1.76
N MET A 240 11.07 7.47 -1.55
CA MET A 240 10.54 8.46 -0.62
C MET A 240 10.95 8.25 0.83
N ASN A 241 11.17 6.99 1.23
CA ASN A 241 11.47 6.61 2.60
C ASN A 241 12.91 6.12 2.78
N PHE A 242 13.84 6.64 1.98
CA PHE A 242 15.21 6.17 1.93
C PHE A 242 16.24 7.24 2.21
N ARG A 243 17.36 6.84 2.83
CA ARG A 243 18.52 7.72 3.06
C ARG A 243 19.84 6.95 3.04
#